data_AF-A0A6P0Y9V1-F1
#
_entry.id   AF-A0A6P0Y9V1-F1
#
_cell.length_a   1.000
_cell.length_b   1.000
_cell.length_c   1.000
_cell.angle_alpha   90.00
_cell.angle_beta   90.00
_cell.angle_gamma   90.00
#
_symmetry.space_group_name_H-M   'P 1'
#
loop_
_entity.id
_entity.type
_entity.pdbx_description
1 polymer ?
#
loop_
_entity_poly.entity_id
_entity_poly.type
_entity_poly.pdbx_seq_one_letter_code
_entity_poly.pdbx_strand_id
1 'polypeptide(L)' 'LQIFTKPIFPQPTVFFEFIERRVAWVNGKQMQAQGFGEGNFLALFEAIEREQMKRGSLGKN' A
#
# COMPACT_ATOMS: atom_id res chain seq x y z
N LEU A 1 -2.11 -4.51 9.00
CA LEU A 1 -2.61 -5.02 7.71
C LEU A 1 -2.92 -3.82 6.83
N GLN A 2 -2.56 -3.85 5.56
CA GLN A 2 -2.81 -2.76 4.60
C GLN A 2 -3.45 -3.31 3.34
N ILE A 3 -4.35 -2.54 2.75
CA ILE A 3 -4.95 -2.83 1.44
C ILE A 3 -5.21 -1.51 0.70
N PHE A 4 -5.04 -1.55 -0.62
CA PHE A 4 -5.20 -0.40 -1.50
C PHE A 4 -6.33 -0.66 -2.50
N THR A 5 -7.13 0.36 -2.77
CA THR A 5 -8.16 0.28 -3.81
C THR A 5 -7.54 0.48 -5.19
N LYS A 6 -8.30 0.14 -6.24
CA LYS A 6 -8.07 0.73 -7.56
C LYS A 6 -8.30 2.26 -7.51
N PRO A 7 -7.82 3.02 -8.50
CA PRO A 7 -8.17 4.42 -8.63
C PRO A 7 -9.69 4.62 -8.63
N ILE A 8 -10.15 5.64 -7.91
CA ILE A 8 -11.60 5.93 -7.77
C ILE A 8 -12.13 6.84 -8.88
N PHE A 9 -11.23 7.41 -9.68
CA PHE A 9 -11.53 8.24 -10.85
C PHE A 9 -10.97 7.58 -12.12
N PRO A 10 -11.43 8.00 -13.32
CA PRO A 10 -10.86 7.55 -14.58
C PRO A 10 -9.36 7.85 -14.70
N GLN A 11 -8.92 8.98 -14.17
CA GLN A 11 -7.50 9.30 -14.07
C GLN A 11 -6.86 8.45 -12.96
N PRO A 12 -5.73 7.76 -13.23
CA PRO A 12 -5.12 6.82 -12.29
C PRO A 12 -4.27 7.52 -11.22
N THR A 13 -4.84 8.49 -10.52
CA THR A 13 -4.12 9.40 -9.61
C THR A 13 -4.53 9.22 -8.16
N VAL A 14 -5.82 9.08 -7.87
CA VAL A 14 -6.35 9.00 -6.49
C VAL A 14 -6.89 7.62 -6.20
N PHE A 15 -6.44 7.03 -5.11
CA PHE A 15 -6.90 5.77 -4.54
C PHE A 15 -6.96 5.88 -3.02
N PHE A 16 -7.63 4.93 -2.36
CA PHE A 16 -7.66 4.86 -0.91
C PHE A 16 -6.76 3.74 -0.40
N GLU A 17 -6.16 4.00 0.76
CA GLU A 17 -5.53 2.99 1.60
C GLU A 17 -6.43 2.73 2.81
N PHE A 18 -6.65 1.45 3.12
CA PHE A 18 -7.21 1.04 4.39
C PHE A 18 -6.13 0.34 5.21
N ILE A 19 -5.90 0.84 6.43
CA ILE A 19 -4.86 0.34 7.34
C ILE A 19 -5.48 -0.10 8.67
N GLU A 20 -5.21 -1.35 9.06
CA GLU A 20 -5.52 -1.87 10.39
C GLU A 20 -4.25 -1.84 11.26
N ARG A 21 -4.33 -1.16 12.41
CA ARG A 21 -3.24 -1.05 13.40
C ARG A 21 -3.57 -1.90 14.62
N ARG A 22 -2.86 -3.01 14.78
CA ARG A 22 -3.01 -3.88 15.96
C ARG A 22 -2.08 -3.45 17.08
N VAL A 23 -2.52 -3.74 18.31
CA VAL A 23 -1.66 -3.71 19.49
C VAL A 23 -1.00 -5.07 19.63
N ALA A 24 0.30 -5.09 19.86
CA ALA A 24 1.09 -6.29 20.10
C ALA A 24 1.79 -6.19 21.46
N TRP A 25 2.05 -7.32 22.09
CA TRP A 25 2.88 -7.36 23.29
C TRP A 25 4.35 -7.52 22.88
N VAL A 26 5.20 -6.60 23.31
CA VAL A 26 6.65 -6.63 23.08
C VAL A 26 7.34 -6.46 24.42
N ASN A 27 8.14 -7.44 24.84
CA ASN A 27 8.85 -7.44 26.13
C ASN A 27 7.95 -7.12 27.33
N GLY A 28 6.75 -7.72 27.38
CA GLY A 28 5.80 -7.53 28.49
C GLY A 28 5.05 -6.19 28.49
N LYS A 29 5.23 -5.34 27.47
CA LYS A 29 4.50 -4.08 27.30
C LYS A 29 3.60 -4.13 26.06
N GLN A 30 2.37 -3.62 26.17
CA GLN A 30 1.56 -3.35 24.98
C GLN A 30 2.20 -2.22 24.16
N MET A 31 2.47 -2.52 22.90
CA MET A 31 2.94 -1.58 21.90
C MET A 31 1.93 -1.53 20.76
N GLN A 32 1.52 -0.32 20.41
CA GLN A 32 0.70 -0.09 19.24
C GLN A 32 1.59 0.01 18.00
N ALA A 33 1.15 -0.55 16.87
CA ALA A 33 1.85 -0.39 15.61
C ALA A 33 1.89 1.09 15.16
N GLN A 34 3.09 1.67 15.13
CA GLN A 34 3.37 3.03 14.67
C GLN A 34 3.95 3.02 13.25
N GLY A 35 3.78 4.10 12.48
CA GLY A 35 4.29 4.23 11.09
C GLY A 35 3.29 3.86 10.00
N PHE A 36 3.69 3.90 8.73
CA PHE A 36 2.80 3.76 7.55
C PHE A 36 3.04 2.48 6.75
N GLY A 37 3.56 1.44 7.41
CA GLY A 37 3.84 0.16 6.77
C GLY A 37 5.01 0.22 5.81
N GLU A 38 6.15 0.74 6.28
CA GLU A 38 7.38 0.86 5.49
C GLU A 38 7.79 -0.46 4.81
N GLY A 39 7.64 -1.59 5.50
CA GLY A 39 7.91 -2.91 4.94
C GLY A 39 6.98 -3.35 3.80
N ASN A 40 5.85 -2.66 3.58
CA ASN A 40 4.89 -2.96 2.51
C ASN A 40 5.07 -2.07 1.27
N PHE A 41 6.03 -1.13 1.27
CA PHE A 41 6.25 -0.25 0.11
C PHE A 41 6.58 -1.04 -1.16
N LEU A 42 7.43 -2.05 -1.08
CA LEU A 42 7.78 -2.87 -2.24
C LEU A 42 6.54 -3.50 -2.87
N ALA A 43 5.69 -4.14 -2.06
CA ALA A 43 4.46 -4.76 -2.53
C ALA A 43 3.47 -3.74 -3.11
N LEU A 44 3.41 -2.53 -2.55
CA LEU A 44 2.62 -1.42 -3.10
C LEU A 44 3.13 -0.99 -4.49
N PHE A 45 4.44 -0.78 -4.63
CA PHE A 45 5.05 -0.39 -5.91
C PHE A 45 4.86 -1.47 -6.99
N GLU A 46 5.10 -2.73 -6.65
CA GLU A 46 4.87 -3.86 -7.58
C GLU A 46 3.40 -3.93 -8.05
N ALA A 47 2.44 -3.67 -7.14
CA ALA A 47 1.02 -3.63 -7.50
C ALA A 47 0.69 -2.44 -8.42
N ILE A 48 1.28 -1.26 -8.17
CA ILE A 48 1.11 -0.07 -8.99
C ILE A 48 1.71 -0.27 -10.39
N GLU A 49 2.95 -0.77 -10.49
CA GLU A 49 3.61 -1.04 -11.76
C GLU A 49 2.82 -2.02 -12.61
N ARG A 50 2.28 -3.08 -11.99
CA ARG A 50 1.40 -4.03 -12.68
C ARG A 50 0.18 -3.36 -13.29
N GLU A 51 -0.45 -2.43 -12.57
CA GLU A 51 -1.60 -1.67 -13.08
C GLU A 51 -1.19 -0.64 -14.14
N GLN A 52 0.00 -0.03 -14.04
CA GLN A 52 0.54 0.87 -15.07
C GLN A 52 0.87 0.12 -16.37
N MET A 53 1.45 -1.08 -16.27
CA MET A 53 1.68 -1.95 -17.44
C MET A 53 0.38 -2.29 -18.16
N LYS A 54 -0.68 -2.65 -17.42
CA LYS A 54 -2.01 -2.93 -18.01
C LYS A 54 -2.59 -1.72 -18.75
N ARG A 55 -2.29 -0.50 -18.29
CA ARG A 55 -2.76 0.75 -18.91
C ARG A 55 -1.84 1.23 -20.05
N GLY A 56 -0.69 0.61 -20.24
CA GLY A 56 0.32 1.03 -21.21
C GLY A 56 1.07 2.31 -20.83
N SER A 57 1.00 2.74 -19.57
CA SER A 57 1.67 3.96 -19.08
C SER A 57 3.07 3.71 -18.49
N LEU A 58 3.48 2.44 -18.38
CA LEU A 58 4.84 2.06 -18.01
C LEU A 58 5.65 1.84 -19.30
N GLY A 59 6.55 2.78 -19.61
CA GLY A 59 7.46 2.65 -20.75
C GLY A 59 8.40 1.46 -20.56
N LYS A 60 8.64 0.69 -21.64
CA LYS A 60 9.76 -0.25 -21.67
C LYS A 60 11.00 0.55 -22.06
N ASN A 61 11.90 0.80 -21.11
CA ASN A 61 13.25 1.21 -21.44
C ASN A 61 14.03 0.02 -21.99
#